data_AF-A0A963RSY9-F1
#
_entry.id   AF-A0A963RSY9-F1
#
_cell.length_a   1.000
_cell.length_b   1.000
_cell.length_c   1.000
_cell.angle_alpha   90.00
_cell.angle_beta   90.00
_cell.angle_gamma   90.00
#
_symmetry.space_group_name_H-M   'P 1'
#
loop_
_entity.id
_entity.type
_entity.pdbx_description
1 polymer ?
#
loop_
_entity_poly.entity_id
_entity_poly.type
_entity_poly.pdbx_seq_one_letter_code
_entity_poly.pdbx_strand_id
1 'polypeptide(L)'
;MRPHHAFWPKRLPYAITPPATSLALNLEVSAQRYPDKPAIVYFGRVLSYAQLRQQVDRLASFLQSLGVGQGDRVLLDMQNTPQLVVAHFAILRANAVVVPVNPMNRAEELKHYIT
;
A
#
# COMPACT_ATOMS: atom_id res chain seq x y z
N MET A 1 -12.33 27.57 -19.74
CA MET A 1 -12.00 26.13 -19.92
C MET A 1 -10.51 25.95 -19.62
N ARG A 2 -10.07 24.88 -18.94
CA ARG A 2 -8.63 24.74 -18.61
C ARG A 2 -7.83 24.46 -19.90
N PRO A 3 -6.63 25.04 -20.10
CA PRO A 3 -5.87 24.89 -21.35
C PRO A 3 -5.60 23.44 -21.77
N HIS A 4 -5.39 22.54 -20.82
CA HIS A 4 -5.15 21.12 -21.09
C HIS A 4 -6.37 20.36 -21.62
N HIS A 5 -7.59 20.91 -21.52
CA HIS A 5 -8.79 20.25 -22.06
C HIS A 5 -8.73 20.12 -23.60
N ALA A 6 -7.98 20.97 -24.28
CA ALA A 6 -7.80 20.91 -25.74
C ALA A 6 -7.09 19.62 -26.20
N PHE A 7 -6.26 19.03 -25.33
CA PHE A 7 -5.50 17.80 -25.61
C PHE A 7 -6.01 16.60 -24.81
N TRP A 8 -7.05 16.79 -23.99
CA TRP A 8 -7.59 15.73 -23.15
C TRP A 8 -8.30 14.67 -23.99
N PRO A 9 -8.17 13.37 -23.67
CA PRO A 9 -8.87 12.33 -24.40
C PRO A 9 -10.39 12.54 -24.34
N LYS A 10 -11.04 12.68 -25.50
CA LYS A 10 -12.48 12.97 -25.62
C LYS A 10 -13.40 11.98 -24.89
N ARG A 11 -12.92 10.75 -24.65
CA ARG A 11 -13.66 9.66 -24.01
C ARG A 11 -13.50 9.61 -22.49
N LEU A 12 -12.62 10.43 -21.92
CA LEU A 12 -12.34 10.41 -20.49
C LEU A 12 -12.99 11.60 -19.79
N PRO A 13 -13.54 11.38 -18.57
CA PRO A 13 -14.06 12.49 -17.79
C PRO A 13 -12.92 13.44 -17.40
N TYR A 14 -13.24 14.72 -17.23
CA TYR A 14 -12.29 15.74 -16.74
C TYR A 14 -12.06 15.67 -15.22
N ALA A 15 -12.82 14.81 -14.53
CA ALA A 15 -12.71 14.58 -13.10
C ALA A 15 -12.94 13.09 -12.80
N ILE A 16 -12.33 12.61 -11.73
CA ILE A 16 -12.50 11.25 -11.22
C ILE A 16 -13.29 11.36 -9.92
N THR A 17 -14.30 10.50 -9.74
CA THR A 17 -14.94 10.32 -8.44
C THR A 17 -14.05 9.38 -7.62
N PRO A 18 -13.56 9.79 -6.44
CA PRO A 18 -12.75 8.92 -5.61
C PRO A 18 -13.49 7.62 -5.29
N PRO A 19 -12.81 6.45 -5.30
CA PRO A 19 -13.43 5.21 -4.85
C PRO A 19 -13.93 5.33 -3.42
N ALA A 20 -15.11 4.76 -3.13
CA ALA A 20 -15.65 4.72 -1.78
C ALA A 20 -14.91 3.74 -0.85
N THR A 21 -14.10 2.83 -1.41
CA THR A 21 -13.36 1.81 -0.68
C THR A 21 -11.88 2.14 -0.55
N SER A 22 -11.28 1.78 0.59
CA SER A 22 -9.84 1.89 0.79
C SER A 22 -9.09 0.77 0.05
N LEU A 23 -7.80 0.98 -0.22
CA LEU A 23 -6.94 -0.07 -0.78
C LEU A 23 -6.88 -1.31 0.13
N ALA A 24 -6.83 -1.11 1.44
CA ALA A 24 -6.89 -2.21 2.41
C ALA A 24 -8.18 -3.03 2.28
N LEU A 25 -9.33 -2.37 2.07
CA LEU A 25 -10.61 -3.06 1.83
C LEU A 25 -10.60 -3.82 0.49
N ASN A 26 -9.97 -3.27 -0.55
CA ASN A 26 -9.86 -3.97 -1.83
C ASN A 26 -9.05 -5.28 -1.72
N LEU A 27 -8.00 -5.29 -0.88
CA LEU A 27 -7.25 -6.51 -0.57
C LEU A 27 -8.13 -7.53 0.17
N GLU A 28 -8.87 -7.09 1.19
CA GLU A 28 -9.81 -7.93 1.95
C GLU A 28 -10.83 -8.61 1.02
N VAL A 29 -11.49 -7.82 0.16
CA VAL A 29 -12.46 -8.34 -0.81
C VAL A 29 -11.81 -9.34 -1.78
N SER A 30 -10.59 -9.07 -2.23
CA SER A 30 -9.87 -9.97 -3.14
C SER A 30 -9.51 -11.29 -2.48
N ALA A 31 -9.06 -11.25 -1.22
CA ALA A 31 -8.74 -12.43 -0.43
C ALA A 31 -9.97 -13.26 -0.06
N GLN A 32 -11.13 -12.64 0.10
CA GLN A 32 -12.39 -13.38 0.27
C GLN A 32 -12.86 -14.05 -1.03
N ARG A 33 -12.77 -13.34 -2.16
CA ARG A 33 -13.25 -13.86 -3.47
C ARG A 33 -12.31 -14.90 -4.08
N TYR A 34 -11.00 -14.75 -3.88
CA TYR A 34 -9.98 -15.54 -4.56
C TYR A 34 -8.84 -15.97 -3.62
N PRO A 35 -9.15 -16.67 -2.51
CA PRO A 35 -8.19 -16.95 -1.45
C PRO A 35 -6.93 -17.69 -1.92
N ASP A 36 -7.09 -18.64 -2.84
CA ASP A 36 -6.01 -19.51 -3.32
C ASP A 36 -5.31 -18.98 -4.57
N LYS A 37 -5.78 -17.87 -5.15
CA LYS A 37 -5.10 -17.29 -6.31
C LYS A 37 -3.75 -16.68 -5.91
N PRO A 38 -2.72 -16.78 -6.78
CA PRO A 38 -1.45 -16.09 -6.58
C PRO A 38 -1.67 -14.57 -6.46
N ALA A 39 -1.25 -13.99 -5.33
CA ALA A 39 -1.21 -12.54 -5.14
C ALA A 39 0.18 -11.98 -5.45
N ILE A 40 1.23 -12.68 -5.00
CA ILE A 40 2.63 -12.32 -5.24
C ILE A 40 3.38 -13.56 -5.69
N VAL A 41 4.19 -13.43 -6.75
CA VAL A 41 5.17 -14.44 -7.17
C VAL A 41 6.56 -13.84 -7.01
N TYR A 42 7.40 -14.49 -6.21
CA TYR A 42 8.73 -13.99 -5.89
C TYR A 42 9.74 -15.15 -5.89
N PHE A 43 10.68 -15.13 -6.85
CA PHE A 43 11.68 -16.17 -7.06
C PHE A 43 11.12 -17.60 -7.01
N GLY A 44 10.03 -17.84 -7.75
CA GLY A 44 9.36 -19.15 -7.82
C GLY A 44 8.50 -19.52 -6.61
N ARG A 45 8.49 -18.70 -5.55
CA ARG A 45 7.55 -18.86 -4.43
C ARG A 45 6.29 -18.05 -4.69
N VAL A 46 5.15 -18.65 -4.37
CA VAL A 46 3.84 -18.01 -4.52
C VAL A 46 3.28 -17.70 -3.14
N LEU A 47 2.82 -16.48 -2.96
CA LEU A 47 1.99 -16.07 -1.84
C LEU A 47 0.55 -15.91 -2.35
N SER A 48 -0.39 -16.66 -1.77
CA SER A 48 -1.80 -16.53 -2.13
C SER A 48 -2.42 -15.26 -1.52
N TYR A 49 -3.59 -14.85 -2.02
CA TYR A 49 -4.30 -13.71 -1.42
C TYR A 49 -4.68 -13.95 0.04
N ALA A 50 -5.07 -15.18 0.42
CA ALA A 50 -5.38 -15.52 1.80
C ALA A 50 -4.15 -15.37 2.71
N GLN A 51 -2.98 -15.85 2.25
CA GLN A 51 -1.73 -15.74 3.01
C GLN A 51 -1.25 -14.29 3.11
N LEU A 52 -1.37 -13.51 2.02
CA LEU A 52 -1.04 -12.09 2.01
C LEU A 52 -1.90 -11.33 3.02
N ARG A 53 -3.22 -11.51 2.98
CA ARG A 53 -4.15 -10.90 3.95
C ARG A 53 -3.78 -11.27 5.38
N GLN A 54 -3.52 -12.55 5.66
CA GLN A 54 -3.15 -12.99 6.99
C GLN A 54 -1.86 -12.32 7.50
N GLN A 55 -0.84 -12.17 6.66
CA GLN A 55 0.38 -11.47 7.02
C GLN A 55 0.14 -9.97 7.24
N VAL A 56 -0.68 -9.34 6.39
CA VAL A 56 -1.10 -7.94 6.52
C VAL A 56 -1.82 -7.69 7.84
N ASP A 57 -2.81 -8.52 8.19
CA ASP A 57 -3.57 -8.36 9.43
C ASP A 57 -2.66 -8.54 10.66
N ARG A 58 -1.77 -9.55 10.65
CA ARG A 58 -0.80 -9.75 11.74
C ARG A 58 0.13 -8.56 11.93
N LEU A 59 0.69 -8.04 10.84
CA LEU A 59 1.59 -6.89 10.92
C LEU A 59 0.83 -5.61 11.32
N ALA A 60 -0.40 -5.41 10.84
CA ALA A 60 -1.23 -4.28 11.24
C ALA A 60 -1.54 -4.31 12.74
N SER A 61 -1.90 -5.47 13.29
CA SER A 61 -2.09 -5.64 14.73
C SER A 61 -0.81 -5.37 15.52
N PHE A 62 0.34 -5.82 15.02
CA PHE A 62 1.62 -5.52 15.64
C PHE A 62 1.94 -4.02 15.64
N LEU A 63 1.79 -3.32 14.51
CA LEU A 63 1.96 -1.87 14.43
C LEU A 63 1.04 -1.12 15.41
N GLN A 64 -0.22 -1.53 15.50
CA GLN A 64 -1.18 -0.95 16.46
C GLN A 64 -0.75 -1.20 17.91
N SER A 65 -0.17 -2.37 18.21
CA SER A 65 0.38 -2.66 19.54
C SER A 65 1.59 -1.78 19.90
N LEU A 66 2.30 -1.24 18.89
CA LEU A 66 3.37 -0.26 19.07
C LEU A 66 2.84 1.20 19.16
N GLY A 67 1.52 1.39 19.11
CA GLY A 67 0.87 2.70 19.22
C GLY A 67 0.56 3.38 17.89
N VAL A 68 0.80 2.74 16.74
CA VAL A 68 0.43 3.29 15.43
C VAL A 68 -1.09 3.38 15.32
N GLY A 69 -1.60 4.59 15.11
CA GLY A 69 -3.01 4.90 14.99
C GLY A 69 -3.40 5.58 13.68
N GLN A 70 -4.64 6.07 13.65
CA GLN A 70 -5.19 6.74 12.49
C GLN A 70 -4.43 8.02 12.16
N GLY A 71 -4.00 8.16 10.92
CA GLY A 71 -3.30 9.35 10.43
C GLY A 71 -1.81 9.40 10.73
N ASP A 72 -1.29 8.49 11.56
CA ASP A 72 0.15 8.39 11.82
C ASP A 72 0.90 8.07 10.54
N ARG A 73 2.08 8.67 10.39
CA ARG A 73 2.95 8.42 9.23
C ARG A 73 3.94 7.31 9.59
N VAL A 74 3.93 6.23 8.81
CA VAL A 74 4.87 5.12 8.97
C VAL A 74 5.79 5.09 7.77
N LEU A 75 7.09 5.26 8.02
CA LEU A 75 8.11 5.19 7.00
C LEU A 75 8.34 3.73 6.59
N LEU A 76 8.29 3.47 5.29
CA LEU A 76 8.51 2.15 4.70
C LEU A 76 9.79 2.19 3.86
N ASP A 77 10.89 1.79 4.48
CA ASP A 77 12.21 1.70 3.86
C ASP A 77 12.56 0.23 3.59
N MET A 78 12.32 -0.22 2.35
CA MET A 78 12.50 -1.62 1.98
C MET A 78 12.71 -1.79 0.48
N GLN A 79 13.44 -2.84 0.10
CA GLN A 79 13.56 -3.28 -1.30
C GLN A 79 12.27 -3.91 -1.82
N ASN A 80 12.17 -4.12 -3.13
CA ASN A 80 11.03 -4.77 -3.80
C ASN A 80 10.94 -6.27 -3.46
N THR A 81 10.43 -6.57 -2.28
CA THR A 81 10.20 -7.91 -1.73
C THR A 81 8.72 -8.09 -1.39
N PRO A 82 8.22 -9.33 -1.18
CA PRO A 82 6.85 -9.55 -0.74
C PRO A 82 6.52 -8.81 0.57
N GLN A 83 7.50 -8.66 1.46
CA GLN A 83 7.36 -7.95 2.73
C GLN A 83 7.05 -6.47 2.54
N LEU A 84 7.54 -5.82 1.47
CA LEU A 84 7.19 -4.44 1.15
C LEU A 84 5.68 -4.30 0.92
N VAL A 85 5.08 -5.23 0.18
CA VAL A 85 3.64 -5.24 -0.09
C VAL A 85 2.87 -5.52 1.20
N VAL A 86 3.31 -6.50 2.00
CA VAL A 86 2.71 -6.80 3.31
C VAL A 86 2.72 -5.57 4.21
N ALA A 87 3.86 -4.90 4.34
CA ALA A 87 4.02 -3.71 5.18
C ALA A 87 3.18 -2.53 4.68
N HIS A 88 3.17 -2.29 3.36
CA HIS A 88 2.35 -1.24 2.77
C HIS A 88 0.86 -1.42 3.11
N PHE A 89 0.31 -2.61 2.89
CA PHE A 89 -1.09 -2.87 3.22
C PHE A 89 -1.35 -2.93 4.73
N ALA A 90 -0.39 -3.36 5.55
CA ALA A 90 -0.53 -3.39 7.00
C ALA A 90 -0.65 -1.99 7.61
N ILE A 91 0.17 -1.03 7.14
CA ILE A 91 0.08 0.38 7.54
C ILE A 91 -1.28 0.96 7.17
N LEU A 92 -1.73 0.73 5.92
CA LEU A 92 -3.06 1.18 5.48
C LEU A 92 -4.19 0.53 6.27
N ARG A 93 -4.04 -0.76 6.62
CA ARG A 93 -5.00 -1.52 7.43
C ARG A 93 -5.09 -0.98 8.86
N ALA A 94 -4.01 -0.41 9.38
CA ALA A 94 -3.98 0.32 10.66
C ALA A 94 -4.53 1.76 10.56
N ASN A 95 -5.10 2.18 9.43
CA ASN A 95 -5.53 3.55 9.14
C ASN A 95 -4.41 4.60 9.21
N ALA A 96 -3.15 4.15 9.08
CA ALA A 96 -1.98 5.00 9.02
C ALA A 96 -1.61 5.34 7.56
N VAL A 97 -0.69 6.30 7.40
CA VAL A 97 -0.19 6.79 6.12
C VAL A 97 1.15 6.14 5.82
N VAL A 98 1.26 5.47 4.68
CA VAL A 98 2.54 4.93 4.20
C VAL A 98 3.39 6.05 3.64
N VAL A 99 4.64 6.16 4.13
CA VAL A 99 5.66 7.04 3.57
C VAL A 99 6.75 6.15 2.94
N PRO A 100 6.65 5.82 1.65
CA PRO A 100 7.64 4.98 0.99
C PRO A 100 8.96 5.76 0.83
N VAL A 101 10.07 5.13 1.20
CA VAL A 101 11.41 5.68 0.98
C VAL A 101 12.22 4.70 0.14
N ASN A 102 13.02 5.25 -0.75
CA ASN A 102 13.93 4.45 -1.56
C ASN A 102 15.10 3.97 -0.67
N PRO A 103 15.30 2.65 -0.48
CA PRO A 103 16.38 2.10 0.34
C PRO A 103 17.77 2.37 -0.21
N MET A 104 17.88 2.86 -1.44
CA MET A 104 19.14 3.28 -2.05
C MET A 104 19.48 4.76 -1.78
N ASN A 105 18.61 5.50 -1.09
CA ASN A 105 18.90 6.87 -0.69
C ASN A 105 20.08 6.92 0.29
N ARG A 106 20.83 8.02 0.23
CA ARG A 106 21.91 8.25 1.20
C ARG A 106 21.31 8.51 2.58
N ALA A 107 22.02 8.14 3.64
CA ALA A 107 21.58 8.38 5.02
C ALA A 107 21.25 9.86 5.30
N GLU A 108 21.92 10.78 4.60
CA GLU A 108 21.68 12.22 4.72
C GLU A 108 20.37 12.68 4.06
N GLU A 109 19.94 12.01 2.99
CA GLU A 109 18.63 12.22 2.36
C GLU A 109 17.51 11.66 3.24
N LEU A 110 17.78 10.57 3.97
CA LEU A 110 16.83 9.96 4.90
C LEU A 110 16.44 10.93 6.04
N LYS A 111 17.38 11.76 6.53
CA LYS A 111 17.13 12.75 7.58
C LYS A 111 15.98 13.71 7.24
N HIS A 112 15.82 14.07 5.97
CA HIS A 112 14.74 14.95 5.53
C HIS A 112 13.34 14.32 5.67
N TYR A 113 13.25 12.98 5.65
CA TYR A 113 11.98 12.25 5.76
C TYR A 113 11.58 11.90 7.21
N ILE A 114 12.54 11.89 8.14
CA ILE A 114 12.32 11.50 9.54
C ILE A 114 12.27 12.67 10.53
N THR A 115 12.45 13.91 10.05
CA THR A 115 12.31 15.15 10.84
C THR A 115 10.89 15.70 10.70
#